data_AF-A0A6N6Q416-F1
#
_entry.id   AF-A0A6N6Q416-F1
#
_cell.length_a   1.000
_cell.length_b   1.000
_cell.length_c   1.000
_cell.angle_alpha   90.00
_cell.angle_beta   90.00
_cell.angle_gamma   90.00
#
_symmetry.space_group_name_H-M   'P 1'
#
loop_
_entity.id
_entity.type
_entity.pdbx_description
1 polymer ?
#
loop_
_entity_poly.entity_id
_entity_poly.type
_entity_poly.pdbx_seq_one_letter_code
_entity_poly.pdbx_strand_id
1 'polypeptide(L)' 'MEYVTHVFQRVFGWDQAKAKQHMLEVHHQGRSVVACECLEKAEHYAHTLQKYALHATLEKADV' A
#
# COMPACT_ATOMS: atom_id res chain seq x y z
N MET A 1 -5.92 2.33 -12.12
CA MET A 1 -6.61 1.09 -11.73
C MET A 1 -7.49 1.32 -10.51
N GLU A 2 -8.81 1.13 -10.64
CA GLU A 2 -9.78 1.37 -9.57
C GLU A 2 -9.69 0.36 -8.42
N TYR A 3 -9.42 -0.92 -8.71
CA TYR A 3 -9.32 -1.97 -7.67
C TYR A 3 -8.25 -1.67 -6.61
N VAL A 4 -7.03 -1.33 -7.03
CA VAL A 4 -5.93 -1.00 -6.11
C VAL A 4 -6.27 0.23 -5.27
N THR A 5 -6.92 1.22 -5.89
CA THR A 5 -7.40 2.43 -5.21
C THR A 5 -8.39 2.06 -4.09
N HIS A 6 -9.38 1.21 -4.38
CA HIS A 6 -10.35 0.74 -3.38
C HIS A 6 -9.72 -0.09 -2.27
N VAL A 7 -8.73 -0.94 -2.58
CA VAL A 7 -8.03 -1.70 -1.55
C VAL A 7 -7.25 -0.76 -0.63
N PHE A 8 -6.56 0.26 -1.18
CA PHE A 8 -5.88 1.25 -0.34
C PHE A 8 -6.85 2.05 0.55
N GLN A 9 -8.03 2.40 0.05
CA GLN A 9 -9.07 3.01 0.88
C GLN A 9 -9.51 2.08 2.03
N ARG A 10 -9.73 0.79 1.76
CA ARG A 10 -10.19 -0.18 2.77
C ARG A 10 -9.12 -0.53 3.80
N VAL A 11 -7.87 -0.66 3.39
CA VAL A 11 -6.76 -1.10 4.25
C VAL A 11 -6.19 0.06 5.07
N PHE A 12 -6.03 1.22 4.45
CA PHE A 12 -5.39 2.39 5.09
C PHE A 12 -6.38 3.47 5.51
N GLY A 13 -7.67 3.35 5.17
CA GLY A 13 -8.67 4.37 5.48
C GLY A 13 -8.45 5.69 4.72
N TRP A 14 -7.74 5.63 3.59
CA TRP A 14 -7.40 6.83 2.83
C TRP A 14 -8.57 7.38 2.01
N ASP A 15 -8.52 8.69 1.77
CA ASP A 15 -9.39 9.32 0.78
C ASP A 15 -9.03 8.87 -0.65
N GLN A 16 -10.00 8.94 -1.56
CA GLN A 16 -9.83 8.54 -2.97
C GLN A 16 -8.66 9.25 -3.63
N ALA A 17 -8.45 10.54 -3.34
CA ALA A 17 -7.35 11.31 -3.92
C ALA A 17 -5.98 10.70 -3.56
N LYS A 18 -5.77 10.39 -2.27
CA LYS A 18 -4.51 9.82 -1.77
C LYS A 18 -4.30 8.38 -2.27
N ALA A 19 -5.36 7.56 -2.21
CA ALA A 19 -5.30 6.20 -2.73
C ALA A 19 -4.98 6.17 -4.23
N LYS A 20 -5.57 7.10 -5.01
CA LYS A 20 -5.31 7.22 -6.45
C LYS A 20 -3.88 7.65 -6.73
N GLN A 21 -3.31 8.55 -5.93
CA GLN A 21 -1.92 8.97 -6.07
C GLN A 21 -0.95 7.79 -5.90
N HIS A 22 -1.08 7.02 -4.81
CA HIS A 22 -0.23 5.85 -4.58
C HIS A 22 -0.44 4.76 -5.64
N MET A 23 -1.69 4.56 -6.08
CA MET A 23 -1.96 3.63 -7.18
C MET A 23 -1.27 4.06 -8.48
N LEU A 24 -1.29 5.35 -8.82
CA LEU A 24 -0.58 5.86 -9.99
C LEU A 24 0.93 5.68 -9.85
N GLU A 25 1.47 5.86 -8.65
CA GLU A 25 2.88 5.61 -8.37
C GLU A 25 3.24 4.13 -8.61
N VAL A 26 2.45 3.18 -8.09
CA VAL A 26 2.62 1.75 -8.41
C VAL A 26 2.51 1.50 -9.91
N HIS A 27 1.57 2.16 -10.60
CA HIS A 27 1.36 1.96 -12.03
C HIS A 27 2.52 2.47 -12.90
N HIS A 28 3.11 3.61 -12.55
CA HIS A 28 4.19 4.23 -13.32
C HIS A 28 5.58 3.76 -12.90
N GLN A 29 5.81 3.58 -11.59
CA GLN A 29 7.12 3.26 -11.01
C GLN A 29 7.27 1.78 -10.66
N GLY A 30 6.18 1.00 -10.71
CA GLY A 30 6.15 -0.41 -10.34
C GLY A 30 6.10 -0.67 -8.83
N ARG A 31 6.29 0.35 -7.99
CA ARG A 31 6.24 0.28 -6.52
C ARG A 31 5.81 1.61 -5.93
N SER A 32 5.30 1.58 -4.70
CA SER A 32 4.97 2.79 -3.93
C SER A 32 5.13 2.52 -2.44
N VAL A 33 5.66 3.49 -1.71
CA VAL A 33 5.75 3.42 -0.25
C VAL A 33 4.41 3.88 0.34
N VAL A 34 3.64 2.91 0.83
CA VAL A 34 2.28 3.17 1.35
C VAL A 34 2.25 3.49 2.84
N ALA A 35 3.13 2.90 3.65
CA ALA A 35 3.20 3.16 5.08
C ALA A 35 4.64 2.97 5.58
N CYS A 36 5.04 3.79 6.54
CA CYS A 36 6.31 3.67 7.26
C CYS A 36 6.00 3.62 8.75
N GLU A 37 5.83 2.42 9.29
CA GLU A 37 5.40 2.17 10.67
C GLU A 37 6.31 1.10 11.31
N CYS A 38 6.09 0.84 12.61
CA CYS A 38 6.75 -0.28 13.29
C CYS A 38 6.50 -1.61 12.58
N LEU A 39 7.44 -2.54 12.73
CA LEU A 39 7.45 -3.85 12.08
C LEU A 39 6.10 -4.57 12.19
N GLU A 40 5.51 -4.65 13.39
CA GLU A 40 4.24 -5.35 13.63
C GLU A 40 3.09 -4.81 12.76
N LYS A 41 2.95 -3.48 12.67
CA LYS A 41 1.93 -2.85 11.82
C LYS A 41 2.23 -3.06 10.35
N ALA A 42 3.50 -2.93 9.97
CA ALA A 42 3.93 -3.12 8.60
C ALA A 42 3.62 -4.56 8.13
N GLU A 43 3.94 -5.57 8.93
CA GLU A 43 3.59 -6.98 8.69
C GLU A 43 2.08 -7.18 8.55
N HIS A 44 1.28 -6.56 9.42
CA HIS A 44 -0.17 -6.61 9.34
C HIS A 44 -0.69 -6.05 8.00
N TYR A 45 -0.15 -4.90 7.54
CA TYR A 45 -0.51 -4.33 6.25
C TYR A 45 -0.09 -5.21 5.08
N ALA A 46 1.15 -5.72 5.08
CA ALA A 46 1.64 -6.60 4.02
C ALA A 46 0.79 -7.87 3.89
N HIS A 47 0.45 -8.50 5.03
CA HIS A 47 -0.44 -9.65 5.05
C HIS A 47 -1.82 -9.29 4.51
N THR A 48 -2.40 -8.17 4.95
CA THR A 48 -3.73 -7.73 4.50
C THR A 48 -3.75 -7.49 2.98
N LEU A 49 -2.72 -6.86 2.43
CA LEU A 49 -2.59 -6.64 0.99
C LEU A 49 -2.44 -7.95 0.21
N GLN A 50 -1.69 -8.92 0.72
CA GLN A 50 -1.59 -10.26 0.13
C GLN A 50 -2.93 -11.00 0.10
N LYS A 51 -3.79 -10.82 1.12
CA LYS A 51 -5.17 -11.36 1.09
C LYS A 51 -6.01 -10.79 -0.06
N TYR A 52 -5.72 -9.56 -0.48
CA TYR A 52 -6.35 -8.91 -1.64
C TYR A 52 -5.64 -9.25 -2.97
N ALA A 53 -4.75 -10.23 -2.98
CA ALA A 53 -3.89 -10.62 -4.11
C ALA A 53 -2.98 -9.49 -4.61
N LEU A 54 -2.64 -8.51 -3.75
CA LEU A 54 -1.63 -7.50 -4.04
C LEU A 54 -0.26 -7.96 -3.52
N HIS A 55 0.74 -7.80 -4.37
CA HIS A 55 2.12 -8.01 -3.97
C HIS A 55 2.58 -6.83 -3.09
N ALA A 56 2.89 -7.12 -1.83
CA ALA A 56 3.39 -6.14 -0.87
C ALA A 56 4.65 -6.69 -0.21
N THR A 57 5.68 -5.84 -0.15
CA THR A 57 6.98 -6.15 0.46
C THR A 57 7.26 -5.17 1.59
N LEU A 58 8.05 -5.61 2.56
CA LEU A 58 8.52 -4.80 3.68
C LEU A 58 9.98 -4.44 3.42
N GLU A 59 10.31 -3.17 3.56
CA GLU A 59 11.67 -2.68 3.44
C GLU A 59 12.02 -1.94 4.75
N LYS A 60 13.27 -2.10 5.21
CA LYS A 60 13.77 -1.32 6.33
C LYS A 60 13.95 0.12 5.84
N ALA A 61 13.33 1.08 6.53
CA ALA A 61 13.61 2.48 6.28
C ALA A 61 15.08 2.74 6.63
N ASP A 62 15.90 3.02 5.61
CA ASP A 62 17.27 3.46 5.78
C ASP A 62 17.23 4.92 6.29
N VAL A 63 17.82 5.15 7.46
CA VAL A 63 17.89 6.46 8.14
C VAL A 63 19.18 7.19 7.81
#